data_AF-A0A917U1L7-F1
#
_entry.id   AF-A0A917U1L7-F1
#
_cell.length_a   1.000
_cell.length_b   1.000
_cell.length_c   1.000
_cell.angle_alpha   90.00
_cell.angle_beta   90.00
_cell.angle_gamma   90.00
#
_symmetry.space_group_name_H-M   'P 1'
#
loop_
_entity.id
_entity.type
_entity.pdbx_description
1 polymer ?
#
loop_
_entity_poly.entity_id
_entity_poly.type
_entity_poly.pdbx_seq_one_letter_code
_entity_poly.pdbx_strand_id
1 'polypeptide(L)'
;MGQKVHPHGFRLGISTDWKSRWFADKLYKDYIGEDVKIRRMMSKGLERAGISKVDIERTRDRVRVDIHTARPGIVIGRKGAEADRIRGELEKLTGKQVQLNIIEVKNPESDAQLVAQGVAEQLSSRVSFRRAMRKAMQSAMKNPMCKGIRVQVSGRLGGAEMSRTEFYREGRVPLHTLRANIEYGFFEARTTFGRIGVKVWIYKGDAVPGREAPTEAPSRPRRERGDRPERPRRGRSGSAGTTSGGTEAGRAAATTVGQQAETPSGEPVDAGAVASAASAPAATQPAETQQEG
;
A
#
# COMPACT_ATOMS: atom_id res chain seq x y z
N MET A 1 -11.68 27.31 6.11
CA MET A 1 -10.74 26.77 7.12
C MET A 1 -9.39 26.48 6.49
N GLY A 2 -8.33 27.21 6.85
CA GLY A 2 -6.99 27.12 6.23
C GLY A 2 -5.83 26.74 7.18
N GLN A 3 -6.10 26.39 8.43
CA GLN A 3 -5.08 26.29 9.50
C GLN A 3 -4.33 24.93 9.56
N LYS A 4 -4.05 24.28 8.41
CA LYS A 4 -3.36 22.98 8.38
C LYS A 4 -2.05 23.05 7.61
N VAL A 5 -0.95 22.81 8.32
CA VAL A 5 0.42 22.74 7.75
C VAL A 5 0.54 21.55 6.79
N HIS A 6 1.36 21.70 5.75
CA HIS A 6 1.63 20.64 4.78
C HIS A 6 2.34 19.44 5.45
N PRO A 7 1.79 18.21 5.43
CA PRO A 7 2.31 17.10 6.24
C PRO A 7 3.77 16.70 5.99
N HIS A 8 4.20 16.80 4.73
CA HIS A 8 5.59 16.57 4.30
C HIS A 8 6.52 17.74 4.65
N GLY A 9 6.00 18.98 4.73
CA GLY A 9 6.80 20.13 5.18
C GLY A 9 7.06 20.06 6.69
N PHE A 10 6.02 19.69 7.45
CA PHE A 10 6.09 19.51 8.90
C PHE A 10 7.02 18.37 9.35
N ARG A 11 7.43 17.47 8.45
CA ARG A 11 8.28 16.28 8.74
C ARG A 11 9.66 16.33 8.09
N LEU A 12 9.95 17.39 7.35
CA LEU A 12 11.18 17.56 6.61
C LEU A 12 12.37 17.59 7.57
N GLY A 13 13.37 16.72 7.35
CA GLY A 13 14.54 16.57 8.22
C GLY A 13 14.31 15.72 9.49
N ILE A 14 13.11 15.17 9.71
CA ILE A 14 12.83 14.22 10.82
C ILE A 14 12.48 12.84 10.27
N SER A 15 11.46 12.76 9.41
CA SER A 15 10.99 11.48 8.83
C SER A 15 10.86 11.51 7.31
N THR A 16 11.05 12.66 6.67
CA THR A 16 10.98 12.83 5.21
C THR A 16 12.15 13.65 4.70
N ASP A 17 12.73 13.20 3.59
CA ASP A 17 13.86 13.82 2.91
C ASP A 17 13.47 14.95 1.95
N TRP A 18 14.48 15.72 1.55
CA TRP A 18 14.42 16.69 0.46
C TRP A 18 14.23 16.02 -0.91
N LYS A 19 13.49 16.68 -1.82
CA LYS A 19 13.28 16.24 -3.21
C LYS A 19 14.31 16.80 -4.22
N SER A 20 15.12 17.75 -3.80
CA SER A 20 16.30 18.20 -4.54
C SER A 20 17.48 18.14 -3.57
N ARG A 21 18.61 17.56 -3.98
CA ARG A 21 19.82 17.40 -3.16
C ARG A 21 21.00 17.98 -3.91
N TRP A 22 21.37 19.21 -3.57
CA TRP A 22 22.51 19.91 -4.11
C TRP A 22 22.85 21.11 -3.22
N PHE A 23 24.07 21.64 -3.37
CA PHE A 23 24.54 22.82 -2.65
C PHE A 23 25.15 23.82 -3.65
N ALA A 24 24.83 25.11 -3.50
CA ALA A 24 25.42 26.20 -4.27
C ALA A 24 25.20 27.53 -3.55
N ASP A 25 26.24 28.36 -3.43
CA ASP A 25 26.12 29.69 -2.83
C ASP A 25 25.59 30.71 -3.86
N LYS A 26 26.44 31.09 -4.82
CA LYS A 26 26.14 32.18 -5.79
C LYS A 26 25.10 31.78 -6.84
N LEU A 27 25.07 30.52 -7.24
CA LEU A 27 24.20 29.98 -8.32
C LEU A 27 22.85 29.45 -7.82
N TYR A 28 22.53 29.65 -6.53
CA TYR A 28 21.32 29.11 -5.89
C TYR A 28 20.02 29.53 -6.60
N LYS A 29 19.94 30.81 -6.99
CA LYS A 29 18.79 31.39 -7.70
C LYS A 29 18.54 30.71 -9.05
N ASP A 30 19.60 30.48 -9.81
CA ASP A 30 19.52 29.94 -11.17
C ASP A 30 19.15 28.46 -11.14
N TYR A 31 19.74 27.68 -10.24
CA TYR A 31 19.41 26.27 -10.06
C TYR A 31 17.97 26.05 -9.56
N ILE A 32 17.41 26.94 -8.73
CA ILE A 32 15.98 26.92 -8.42
C ILE A 32 15.13 27.23 -9.66
N GLY A 33 15.52 28.24 -10.44
CA GLY A 33 14.84 28.61 -11.68
C GLY A 33 14.79 27.45 -12.69
N GLU A 34 15.87 26.69 -12.80
CA GLU A 34 15.95 25.46 -13.58
C GLU A 34 15.11 24.31 -12.97
N ASP A 35 15.25 24.01 -11.67
CA ASP A 35 14.49 22.95 -10.99
C ASP A 35 12.96 23.14 -11.15
N VAL A 36 12.48 24.39 -11.10
CA VAL A 36 11.06 24.72 -11.34
C VAL A 36 10.65 24.45 -12.80
N LYS A 37 11.51 24.77 -13.78
CA LYS A 37 11.26 24.46 -15.21
C LYS A 37 11.23 22.96 -15.46
N ILE A 38 12.23 22.22 -14.94
CA ILE A 38 12.34 20.76 -15.03
C ILE A 38 11.09 20.10 -14.47
N ARG A 39 10.69 20.44 -13.22
CA ARG A 39 9.49 19.88 -12.58
C ARG A 39 8.22 20.20 -13.36
N ARG A 40 8.07 21.43 -13.87
CA ARG A 40 6.91 21.84 -14.68
C ARG A 40 6.83 21.09 -16.02
N MET A 41 7.96 20.81 -16.66
CA MET A 41 8.01 20.02 -17.89
C MET A 41 7.62 18.57 -17.61
N MET A 42 8.22 17.95 -16.60
CA MET A 42 7.93 16.57 -16.20
C MET A 42 6.45 16.38 -15.84
N SER A 43 5.87 17.27 -15.04
CA SER A 43 4.45 17.17 -14.68
C SER A 43 3.48 17.34 -15.85
N LYS A 44 3.85 18.01 -16.94
CA LYS A 44 2.99 18.20 -18.12
C LYS A 44 3.14 17.10 -19.16
N GLY A 45 4.38 16.74 -19.52
CA GLY A 45 4.65 15.77 -20.58
C GLY A 45 4.23 14.34 -20.21
N LEU A 46 4.27 14.02 -18.91
CA LEU A 46 4.17 12.65 -18.41
C LEU A 46 2.92 12.41 -17.52
N GLU A 47 1.87 13.23 -17.64
CA GLU A 47 0.60 13.03 -16.90
C GLU A 47 0.13 11.55 -17.03
N ARG A 48 0.19 10.97 -18.24
CA ARG A 48 -0.23 9.57 -18.52
C ARG A 48 0.64 8.46 -17.88
N ALA A 49 1.89 8.77 -17.52
CA ALA A 49 2.82 7.80 -16.94
C ALA A 49 2.57 7.57 -15.44
N GLY A 50 1.96 8.54 -14.75
CA GLY A 50 1.76 8.50 -13.30
C GLY A 50 3.08 8.73 -12.56
N ILE A 51 3.51 9.98 -12.45
CA ILE A 51 4.70 10.37 -11.68
C ILE A 51 4.33 10.57 -10.21
N SER A 52 5.00 9.84 -9.32
CA SER A 52 4.94 10.06 -7.87
C SER A 52 5.86 11.20 -7.45
N LYS A 53 7.15 11.07 -7.78
CA LYS A 53 8.22 11.92 -7.27
C LYS A 53 9.25 12.15 -8.39
N VAL A 54 9.77 13.36 -8.45
CA VAL A 54 10.95 13.72 -9.25
C VAL A 54 12.01 14.16 -8.26
N ASP A 55 13.10 13.42 -8.21
CA ASP A 55 14.28 13.77 -7.42
C ASP A 55 15.34 14.38 -8.34
N ILE A 56 15.97 15.45 -7.88
CA ILE A 56 16.99 16.19 -8.64
C ILE A 56 18.25 16.28 -7.80
N GLU A 57 19.30 15.59 -8.22
CA GLU A 57 20.63 15.70 -7.63
C GLU A 57 21.53 16.45 -8.63
N ARG A 58 22.32 17.43 -8.15
CA ARG A 58 23.20 18.23 -9.01
C ARG A 58 24.63 18.12 -8.54
N THR A 59 25.49 17.68 -9.46
CA THR A 59 26.94 17.87 -9.39
C THR A 59 27.28 19.15 -10.18
N ARG A 60 28.54 19.59 -10.14
CA ARG A 60 29.02 20.83 -10.80
C ARG A 60 28.54 20.95 -12.25
N ASP A 61 28.79 19.90 -13.05
CA ASP A 61 28.62 19.93 -14.52
C ASP A 61 27.54 18.97 -15.03
N ARG A 62 26.94 18.16 -14.14
CA ARG A 62 25.97 17.10 -14.47
C ARG A 62 24.76 17.18 -13.56
N VAL A 63 23.57 17.04 -14.15
CA VAL A 63 22.30 16.98 -13.41
C VAL A 63 21.74 15.57 -13.51
N ARG A 64 21.45 14.97 -12.36
CA ARG A 64 20.81 13.66 -12.23
C ARG A 64 19.34 13.88 -11.90
N VAL A 65 18.45 13.36 -12.74
CA VAL A 65 17.00 13.42 -12.56
C VAL A 65 16.47 12.00 -12.40
N ASP A 66 16.04 11.67 -11.19
CA ASP A 66 15.54 10.35 -10.81
C ASP A 66 14.00 10.42 -10.72
N ILE A 67 13.31 9.84 -11.71
CA ILE A 67 11.84 9.87 -11.83
C ILE A 67 11.25 8.59 -11.25
N HIS A 68 10.42 8.73 -10.21
CA HIS A 68 9.64 7.65 -9.63
C HIS A 68 8.26 7.58 -10.31
N THR A 69 8.00 6.49 -11.02
CA THR A 69 6.81 6.33 -11.88
C THR A 69 6.06 5.02 -11.62
N ALA A 70 4.75 5.04 -11.80
CA ALA A 70 3.89 3.86 -11.77
C ALA A 70 3.98 3.02 -13.06
N ARG A 71 4.41 3.63 -14.18
CA ARG A 71 4.40 3.00 -15.52
C ARG A 71 5.70 3.35 -16.27
N PRO A 72 6.84 2.69 -15.97
CA PRO A 72 8.12 3.01 -16.61
C PRO A 72 8.10 2.86 -18.13
N GLY A 73 7.36 1.89 -18.67
CA GLY A 73 7.24 1.68 -20.12
C GLY A 73 6.68 2.88 -20.90
N ILE A 74 5.85 3.73 -20.29
CA ILE A 74 5.34 4.96 -20.92
C ILE A 74 6.42 6.05 -20.95
N VAL A 75 7.28 6.10 -19.94
CA VAL A 75 8.39 7.08 -19.83
C VAL A 75 9.54 6.74 -20.79
N ILE A 76 9.83 5.44 -20.95
CA ILE A 76 10.88 4.95 -21.87
C ILE A 76 10.41 5.04 -23.33
N GLY A 77 9.14 4.71 -23.59
CA GLY A 77 8.58 4.68 -24.93
C GLY A 77 9.13 3.55 -25.81
N ARG A 78 8.82 3.58 -27.11
CA ARG A 78 9.28 2.55 -28.06
C ARG A 78 10.79 2.71 -28.30
N LYS A 79 11.57 1.66 -28.01
CA LYS A 79 13.04 1.63 -28.15
C LYS A 79 13.80 2.78 -27.44
N GLY A 80 13.24 3.35 -26.36
CA GLY A 80 13.88 4.46 -25.62
C GLY A 80 13.65 5.87 -26.18
N ALA A 81 12.97 6.00 -27.32
CA ALA A 81 12.82 7.28 -28.03
C ALA A 81 12.18 8.40 -27.19
N GLU A 82 11.30 8.07 -26.23
CA GLU A 82 10.68 9.07 -25.36
C GLU A 82 11.65 9.53 -24.27
N ALA A 83 12.43 8.61 -23.67
CA ALA A 83 13.46 8.96 -22.70
C ALA A 83 14.59 9.80 -23.33
N ASP A 84 14.99 9.51 -24.56
CA ASP A 84 16.00 10.32 -25.27
C ASP A 84 15.45 11.70 -25.68
N ARG A 85 14.17 11.80 -26.07
CA ARG A 85 13.50 13.10 -26.28
C ARG A 85 13.51 13.93 -25.00
N ILE A 86 13.08 13.34 -23.88
CA ILE A 86 13.07 14.01 -22.57
C ILE A 86 14.48 14.44 -22.16
N ARG A 87 15.50 13.60 -22.36
CA ARG A 87 16.90 13.97 -22.10
C ARG A 87 17.31 15.19 -22.93
N GLY A 88 17.05 15.19 -24.23
CA GLY A 88 17.38 16.31 -25.12
C GLY A 88 16.63 17.61 -24.78
N GLU A 89 15.40 17.54 -24.28
CA GLU A 89 14.67 18.71 -23.77
C GLU A 89 15.26 19.22 -22.43
N LEU A 90 15.64 18.32 -21.52
CA LEU A 90 16.28 18.68 -20.25
C LEU A 90 17.67 19.30 -20.47
N GLU A 91 18.46 18.79 -21.41
CA GLU A 91 19.77 19.35 -21.77
C GLU A 91 19.63 20.76 -22.37
N LYS A 92 18.65 21.00 -23.25
CA LYS A 92 18.32 22.34 -23.78
C LYS A 92 17.90 23.33 -22.69
N LEU A 93 17.18 22.88 -21.66
CA LEU A 93 16.74 23.73 -20.56
C LEU A 93 17.84 24.06 -19.54
N THR A 94 18.80 23.16 -19.37
CA THR A 94 19.82 23.21 -18.30
C THR A 94 21.17 23.70 -18.82
N GLY A 95 21.47 23.53 -20.11
CA GLY A 95 22.80 23.81 -20.67
C GLY A 95 23.92 22.89 -20.14
N LYS A 96 23.55 21.77 -19.51
CA LYS A 96 24.43 20.79 -18.86
C LYS A 96 24.03 19.38 -19.27
N GLN A 97 24.94 18.43 -19.12
CA GLN A 97 24.64 17.01 -19.40
C GLN A 97 23.65 16.45 -18.37
N VAL A 98 22.61 15.76 -18.84
CA VAL A 98 21.54 15.23 -17.98
C VAL A 98 21.53 13.70 -17.94
N GLN A 99 21.66 13.16 -16.73
CA GLN A 99 21.42 11.74 -16.45
C GLN A 99 19.98 11.55 -16.02
N LEU A 100 19.18 10.89 -16.86
CA LEU A 100 17.78 10.55 -16.58
C LEU A 100 17.70 9.09 -16.11
N ASN A 101 17.32 8.88 -14.85
CA ASN A 101 17.01 7.53 -14.33
C ASN A 101 15.51 7.40 -14.10
N ILE A 102 14.97 6.24 -14.46
CA ILE A 102 13.54 5.93 -14.34
C ILE A 102 13.41 4.77 -13.35
N ILE A 103 12.76 5.03 -12.22
CA ILE A 103 12.61 4.11 -11.10
C ILE A 103 11.13 3.73 -10.99
N GLU A 104 10.85 2.43 -10.94
CA GLU A 104 9.50 1.91 -10.79
C GLU A 104 9.04 1.95 -9.32
N VAL A 105 7.83 2.47 -9.09
CA VAL A 105 7.17 2.41 -7.78
C VAL A 105 6.53 1.04 -7.60
N LYS A 106 7.17 0.15 -6.82
CA LYS A 106 6.73 -1.24 -6.56
C LYS A 106 5.23 -1.38 -6.26
N ASN A 107 4.66 -0.49 -5.44
CA ASN A 107 3.27 -0.54 -4.98
C ASN A 107 2.57 0.81 -5.22
N PRO A 108 2.01 1.07 -6.41
CA PRO A 108 1.43 2.38 -6.75
C PRO A 108 0.22 2.74 -5.89
N GLU A 109 -0.58 1.75 -5.48
CA GLU A 109 -1.73 1.92 -4.57
C GLU A 109 -1.32 2.30 -3.13
N SER A 110 -0.02 2.24 -2.79
CA SER A 110 0.51 2.68 -1.49
C SER A 110 1.04 4.11 -1.51
N ASP A 111 1.19 4.72 -2.69
CA ASP A 111 1.75 6.05 -2.87
C ASP A 111 0.65 7.11 -2.88
N ALA A 112 0.75 8.11 -2.00
CA ALA A 112 -0.34 9.08 -1.84
C ALA A 112 -0.57 9.94 -3.09
N GLN A 113 0.47 10.22 -3.89
CA GLN A 113 0.36 11.04 -5.11
C GLN A 113 -0.27 10.24 -6.25
N LEU A 114 0.13 8.98 -6.43
CA LEU A 114 -0.45 8.09 -7.44
C LEU A 114 -1.92 7.76 -7.14
N VAL A 115 -2.26 7.53 -5.87
CA VAL A 115 -3.66 7.33 -5.45
C VAL A 115 -4.48 8.61 -5.67
N ALA A 116 -3.93 9.81 -5.38
CA ALA A 116 -4.61 11.07 -5.66
C ALA A 116 -4.87 11.28 -7.17
N GLN A 117 -3.88 10.97 -8.02
CA GLN A 117 -4.03 11.00 -9.47
C GLN A 117 -5.09 10.00 -9.96
N GLY A 118 -5.03 8.73 -9.51
CA GLY A 118 -5.98 7.69 -9.93
C GLY A 118 -7.43 7.98 -9.54
N VAL A 119 -7.66 8.62 -8.40
CA VAL A 119 -8.99 9.15 -8.02
C VAL A 119 -9.39 10.32 -8.92
N ALA A 120 -8.47 11.25 -9.22
CA ALA A 120 -8.76 12.39 -10.08
C ALA A 120 -9.11 11.98 -11.52
N GLU A 121 -8.41 10.99 -12.09
CA GLU A 121 -8.71 10.40 -13.40
C GLU A 121 -10.11 9.75 -13.45
N GLN A 122 -10.51 9.06 -12.37
CA GLN A 122 -11.87 8.50 -12.26
C GLN A 122 -12.94 9.59 -12.17
N LEU A 123 -12.66 10.69 -11.46
CA LEU A 123 -13.56 11.84 -11.36
C LEU A 123 -13.70 12.60 -12.69
N SER A 124 -12.62 12.77 -13.46
CA SER A 124 -12.70 13.35 -14.82
C SER A 124 -13.47 12.44 -15.78
N SER A 125 -13.39 11.12 -15.59
CA SER A 125 -14.15 10.11 -16.34
C SER A 125 -15.61 9.95 -15.87
N ARG A 126 -16.15 10.94 -15.13
CA ARG A 126 -17.54 10.99 -14.62
C ARG A 126 -17.95 9.84 -13.70
N VAL A 127 -17.01 9.11 -13.10
CA VAL A 127 -17.32 8.09 -12.09
C VAL A 127 -17.84 8.75 -10.81
N SER A 128 -18.85 8.14 -10.18
CA SER A 128 -19.36 8.60 -8.87
C SER A 128 -18.24 8.75 -7.85
N PHE A 129 -18.13 9.95 -7.26
CA PHE A 129 -17.05 10.31 -6.34
C PHE A 129 -16.96 9.41 -5.11
N ARG A 130 -18.12 8.94 -4.58
CA ARG A 130 -18.17 7.97 -3.47
C ARG A 130 -17.58 6.62 -3.87
N ARG A 131 -17.85 6.16 -5.10
CA ARG A 131 -17.30 4.90 -5.64
C ARG A 131 -15.79 5.02 -5.85
N ALA A 132 -15.32 6.12 -6.44
CA ALA A 132 -13.90 6.38 -6.66
C ALA A 132 -13.11 6.42 -5.34
N MET A 133 -13.60 7.17 -4.33
CA MET A 133 -12.97 7.23 -3.01
C MET A 133 -12.96 5.87 -2.30
N ARG A 134 -14.09 5.14 -2.26
CA ARG A 134 -14.17 3.83 -1.60
C ARG A 134 -13.24 2.81 -2.27
N LYS A 135 -13.20 2.77 -3.61
CA LYS A 135 -12.27 1.92 -4.36
C LYS A 135 -10.82 2.22 -4.00
N ALA A 136 -10.42 3.50 -4.00
CA ALA A 136 -9.05 3.91 -3.69
C ALA A 136 -8.64 3.57 -2.24
N MET A 137 -9.53 3.76 -1.26
CA MET A 137 -9.25 3.36 0.12
C MET A 137 -9.07 1.85 0.26
N GLN A 138 -9.94 1.05 -0.36
CA GLN A 138 -9.84 -0.41 -0.33
C GLN A 138 -8.57 -0.92 -1.03
N SER A 139 -8.20 -0.35 -2.19
CA SER A 139 -6.94 -0.68 -2.87
C SER A 139 -5.71 -0.35 -2.01
N ALA A 140 -5.70 0.81 -1.36
CA ALA A 140 -4.59 1.22 -0.51
C ALA A 140 -4.48 0.35 0.75
N MET A 141 -5.60 0.12 1.45
CA MET A 141 -5.66 -0.66 2.69
C MET A 141 -5.37 -2.16 2.48
N LYS A 142 -5.52 -2.68 1.26
CA LYS A 142 -5.09 -4.04 0.89
C LYS A 142 -3.57 -4.23 1.01
N ASN A 143 -2.78 -3.15 0.92
CA ASN A 143 -1.32 -3.22 1.08
C ASN A 143 -0.94 -3.24 2.56
N PRO A 144 -0.16 -4.22 3.05
CA PRO A 144 0.18 -4.35 4.48
C PRO A 144 1.02 -3.18 5.03
N MET A 145 1.65 -2.39 4.16
CA MET A 145 2.38 -1.19 4.52
C MET A 145 1.43 -0.03 4.95
N CYS A 146 0.18 -0.01 4.48
CA CYS A 146 -0.76 1.08 4.76
C CYS A 146 -1.54 0.80 6.05
N LYS A 147 -1.25 1.56 7.12
CA LYS A 147 -1.92 1.44 8.43
C LYS A 147 -3.13 2.38 8.58
N GLY A 148 -3.36 3.22 7.58
CA GLY A 148 -4.54 4.05 7.46
C GLY A 148 -4.44 5.02 6.29
N ILE A 149 -5.61 5.39 5.77
CA ILE A 149 -5.77 6.32 4.66
C ILE A 149 -6.87 7.33 4.97
N ARG A 150 -6.68 8.57 4.53
CA ARG A 150 -7.71 9.60 4.47
C ARG A 150 -7.75 10.12 3.04
N VAL A 151 -8.94 10.15 2.44
CA VAL A 151 -9.19 10.79 1.15
C VAL A 151 -10.19 11.91 1.37
N GLN A 152 -9.88 13.11 0.88
CA GLN A 152 -10.75 14.28 0.93
C GLN A 152 -10.87 14.85 -0.48
N VAL A 153 -12.10 15.08 -0.92
CA VAL A 153 -12.42 15.59 -2.24
C VAL A 153 -13.28 16.85 -2.08
N SER A 154 -12.86 17.95 -2.72
CA SER A 154 -13.50 19.25 -2.59
C SER A 154 -13.73 19.91 -3.95
N GLY A 155 -14.95 20.39 -4.20
CA GLY A 155 -15.36 21.08 -5.42
C GLY A 155 -16.81 20.80 -5.79
N ARG A 156 -17.16 20.96 -7.06
CA ARG A 156 -18.50 20.68 -7.61
C ARG A 156 -18.75 19.18 -7.79
N LEU A 157 -18.89 18.46 -6.68
CA LEU A 157 -19.04 17.00 -6.66
C LEU A 157 -20.31 16.58 -7.42
N GLY A 158 -20.16 15.69 -8.40
CA GLY A 158 -21.27 15.21 -9.24
C GLY A 158 -21.88 16.26 -10.18
N GLY A 159 -21.23 17.41 -10.39
CA GLY A 159 -21.75 18.48 -11.24
C GLY A 159 -22.69 19.47 -10.52
N ALA A 160 -22.93 19.28 -9.22
CA ALA A 160 -23.71 20.22 -8.41
C ALA A 160 -23.19 21.66 -8.54
N GLU A 161 -24.09 22.64 -8.45
CA GLU A 161 -23.75 24.07 -8.51
C GLU A 161 -22.88 24.48 -7.32
N MET A 162 -23.34 24.18 -6.10
CA MET A 162 -22.62 24.49 -4.88
C MET A 162 -21.43 23.54 -4.66
N SER A 163 -20.26 24.10 -4.34
CA SER A 163 -19.08 23.30 -4.00
C SER A 163 -19.23 22.64 -2.63
N ARG A 164 -18.95 21.33 -2.55
CA ARG A 164 -19.01 20.52 -1.33
C ARG A 164 -17.63 19.94 -1.03
N THR A 165 -17.38 19.60 0.23
CA THR A 165 -16.18 18.88 0.66
C THR A 165 -16.63 17.61 1.38
N GLU A 166 -16.36 16.45 0.78
CA GLU A 166 -16.52 15.16 1.45
C GLU A 166 -15.14 14.59 1.81
N PHE A 167 -15.08 13.83 2.89
CA PHE A 167 -13.89 13.06 3.25
C PHE A 167 -14.28 11.71 3.81
N TYR A 168 -13.46 10.71 3.52
CA TYR A 168 -13.51 9.40 4.15
C TYR A 168 -12.15 9.09 4.78
N ARG A 169 -12.16 8.27 5.83
CA ARG A 169 -10.98 7.83 6.56
C ARG A 169 -11.15 6.38 6.99
N GLU A 170 -10.08 5.61 6.82
CA GLU A 170 -9.98 4.22 7.23
C GLU A 170 -8.66 4.04 8.00
N GLY A 171 -8.66 3.23 9.06
CA GLY A 171 -7.49 3.07 9.94
C GLY A 171 -7.03 4.35 10.66
N ARG A 172 -5.72 4.40 10.97
CA ARG A 172 -5.09 5.46 11.78
C ARG A 172 -4.34 6.45 10.89
N VAL A 173 -4.56 7.77 11.09
CA VAL A 173 -3.81 8.83 10.38
C VAL A 173 -3.43 9.94 11.38
N PRO A 174 -2.33 9.78 12.16
CA PRO A 174 -1.96 10.69 13.24
C PRO A 174 -1.19 11.93 12.74
N LEU A 175 -1.93 12.92 12.23
CA LEU A 175 -1.32 14.11 11.57
C LEU A 175 -0.37 14.93 12.45
N HIS A 176 -0.60 15.00 13.77
CA HIS A 176 0.22 15.77 14.72
C HIS A 176 1.50 15.06 15.15
N THR A 177 1.59 13.74 14.98
CA THR A 177 2.74 12.94 15.42
C THR A 177 3.89 13.06 14.42
N LEU A 178 5.00 13.68 14.82
CA LEU A 178 6.16 13.92 13.94
C LEU A 178 6.81 12.62 13.45
N ARG A 179 6.98 11.62 14.33
CA ARG A 179 7.55 10.31 13.96
C ARG A 179 6.68 9.49 12.99
N ALA A 180 5.43 9.87 12.77
CA ALA A 180 4.53 9.12 11.90
C ALA A 180 4.91 9.37 10.43
N ASN A 181 5.30 8.33 9.70
CA ASN A 181 5.54 8.42 8.26
C ASN A 181 4.19 8.56 7.53
N ILE A 182 3.87 9.80 7.14
CA ILE A 182 2.65 10.17 6.45
C ILE A 182 3.01 10.79 5.11
N GLU A 183 2.67 10.08 4.04
CA GLU A 183 2.70 10.63 2.69
C GLU A 183 1.45 11.44 2.42
N TYR A 184 1.63 12.54 1.68
CA TYR A 184 0.55 13.41 1.26
C TYR A 184 0.61 13.60 -0.26
N GLY A 185 -0.51 13.34 -0.92
CA GLY A 185 -0.70 13.56 -2.35
C GLY A 185 -1.79 14.59 -2.60
N PHE A 186 -1.58 15.42 -3.62
CA PHE A 186 -2.56 16.37 -4.11
C PHE A 186 -2.64 16.34 -5.63
N PHE A 187 -3.85 16.25 -6.16
CA PHE A 187 -4.10 16.32 -7.59
C PHE A 187 -5.41 17.06 -7.87
N GLU A 188 -5.47 17.77 -9.00
CA GLU A 188 -6.67 18.48 -9.45
C GLU A 188 -7.31 17.76 -10.64
N ALA A 189 -8.50 17.19 -10.42
CA ALA A 189 -9.30 16.64 -11.51
C ALA A 189 -9.86 17.78 -12.36
N ARG A 190 -9.56 17.78 -13.66
CA ARG A 190 -10.18 18.67 -14.64
C ARG A 190 -11.50 18.05 -15.09
N THR A 191 -12.63 18.69 -14.79
CA THR A 191 -13.97 18.24 -15.18
C THR A 191 -14.68 19.32 -15.98
N THR A 192 -15.76 18.99 -16.70
CA THR A 192 -16.54 19.97 -17.48
C THR A 192 -17.14 21.09 -16.63
N PHE A 193 -17.41 20.84 -15.35
CA PHE A 193 -18.04 21.79 -14.44
C PHE A 193 -17.03 22.63 -13.63
N GLY A 194 -15.72 22.40 -13.83
CA GLY A 194 -14.64 23.06 -13.11
C GLY A 194 -13.59 22.08 -12.58
N ARG A 195 -12.83 22.52 -11.58
CA ARG A 195 -11.80 21.69 -10.93
C ARG A 195 -12.31 21.06 -9.64
N ILE A 196 -11.92 19.81 -9.41
CA ILE A 196 -12.16 19.11 -8.15
C ILE A 196 -10.79 18.75 -7.55
N GLY A 197 -10.51 19.28 -6.36
CA GLY A 197 -9.27 19.00 -5.64
C GLY A 197 -9.37 17.68 -4.87
N VAL A 198 -8.42 16.78 -5.11
CA VAL A 198 -8.28 15.49 -4.40
C VAL A 198 -7.05 15.57 -3.49
N LYS A 199 -7.26 15.36 -2.19
CA LYS A 199 -6.21 15.34 -1.16
C LYS A 199 -6.18 13.97 -0.50
N VAL A 200 -5.02 13.33 -0.51
CA VAL A 200 -4.83 11.98 0.05
C VAL A 200 -3.74 12.03 1.11
N TRP A 201 -3.99 11.38 2.25
CA TRP A 201 -2.98 11.12 3.28
C TRP A 201 -2.90 9.61 3.48
N ILE A 202 -1.71 9.03 3.38
CA ILE A 202 -1.45 7.60 3.66
C ILE A 202 -0.45 7.51 4.80
N TYR A 203 -0.80 6.77 5.86
CA TYR A 203 0.07 6.49 6.99
C TYR A 203 0.73 5.12 6.83
N LYS A 204 2.06 5.09 6.69
CA LYS A 204 2.85 3.87 6.45
C LYS A 204 3.42 3.25 7.74
N GLY A 205 3.17 3.86 8.89
CA GLY A 205 3.73 3.47 10.19
C GLY A 205 4.63 4.56 10.79
N ASP A 206 5.10 4.33 12.01
CA ASP A 206 6.09 5.22 12.64
C ASP A 206 7.46 4.95 12.02
N ALA A 207 8.13 6.02 11.56
CA ALA A 207 9.55 5.98 11.21
C ALA A 207 10.36 6.02 12.52
N VAL A 208 11.24 5.05 12.71
CA VAL A 208 12.21 5.06 13.82
C VAL A 208 13.42 5.86 13.34
N PRO A 209 13.75 7.02 13.95
CA PRO A 209 14.95 7.75 13.57
C PRO A 209 16.19 6.89 13.83
N GLY A 210 17.10 6.83 12.86
CA GLY A 210 18.34 6.04 12.94
C GLY A 210 18.26 4.60 12.40
N ARG A 211 17.11 4.12 11.92
CA ARG A 211 17.02 2.86 11.17
C ARG A 211 16.65 3.15 9.72
N GLU A 212 17.63 3.05 8.82
CA GLU A 212 17.34 2.95 7.39
C GLU A 212 16.26 1.88 7.19
N ALA A 213 15.20 2.22 6.45
CA ALA A 213 14.17 1.24 6.14
C ALA A 213 14.86 0.04 5.49
N PRO A 214 14.65 -1.21 5.95
CA PRO A 214 15.34 -2.34 5.37
C PRO A 214 15.00 -2.41 3.89
N THR A 215 15.98 -2.12 3.03
CA THR A 215 15.91 -2.45 1.61
C THR A 215 15.71 -3.95 1.57
N GLU A 216 14.46 -4.34 1.33
CA GLU A 216 13.97 -5.71 1.46
C GLU A 216 14.86 -6.64 0.63
N ALA A 217 15.78 -7.32 1.32
CA ALA A 217 16.85 -8.05 0.68
C ALA A 217 16.22 -9.15 -0.19
N PRO A 218 16.66 -9.31 -1.45
CA PRO A 218 16.08 -10.31 -2.34
C PRO A 218 16.13 -11.67 -1.64
N SER A 219 14.97 -12.28 -1.48
CA SER A 219 14.77 -13.50 -0.71
C SER A 219 15.65 -14.61 -1.27
N ARG A 220 16.80 -14.83 -0.64
CA ARG A 220 17.73 -15.89 -1.03
C ARG A 220 16.97 -17.22 -0.88
N PRO A 221 16.89 -18.06 -1.92
CA PRO A 221 16.23 -19.35 -1.80
C PRO A 221 16.91 -20.14 -0.67
N ARG A 222 16.08 -20.68 0.22
CA ARG A 222 16.51 -21.42 1.41
C ARG A 222 17.26 -22.67 0.95
N ARG A 223 18.59 -22.59 0.89
CA ARG A 223 19.44 -23.76 0.62
C ARG A 223 19.11 -24.82 1.67
N GLU A 224 18.70 -25.98 1.18
CA GLU A 224 18.41 -27.13 2.03
C GLU A 224 19.67 -27.52 2.79
N ARG A 225 19.50 -27.87 4.07
CA ARG A 225 20.60 -28.19 4.97
C ARG A 225 21.01 -29.63 4.70
N GLY A 226 21.87 -29.83 3.71
CA GLY A 226 22.46 -31.12 3.39
C GLY A 226 23.13 -31.77 4.61
N ASP A 227 23.03 -33.10 4.67
CA ASP A 227 23.44 -33.90 5.83
C ASP A 227 24.90 -33.70 6.22
N ARG A 228 25.13 -33.72 7.54
CA ARG A 228 26.45 -33.58 8.15
C ARG A 228 26.88 -34.96 8.68
N PRO A 229 27.85 -35.65 8.05
CA PRO A 229 28.21 -37.00 8.47
C PRO A 229 28.78 -37.03 9.90
N GLU A 230 28.38 -38.05 10.66
CA GLU A 230 28.84 -38.24 12.04
C GLU A 230 30.34 -38.54 12.11
N ARG A 231 30.98 -38.06 13.19
CA ARG A 231 32.38 -38.36 13.51
C ARG A 231 32.42 -39.31 14.71
N PRO A 232 33.09 -40.48 14.61
CA PRO A 232 33.00 -41.51 15.65
C PRO A 232 33.62 -41.05 16.98
N ARG A 233 32.94 -41.35 18.09
CA ARG A 233 33.40 -41.02 19.45
C ARG A 233 34.49 -42.01 19.88
N ARG A 234 35.68 -41.50 20.15
CA ARG A 234 36.79 -42.29 20.74
C ARG A 234 36.55 -42.42 22.24
N GLY A 235 36.49 -43.67 22.75
CA GLY A 235 36.16 -43.96 24.14
C GLY A 235 37.24 -43.53 25.14
N ARG A 236 36.83 -43.39 26.41
CA ARG A 236 37.71 -43.21 27.57
C ARG A 236 37.18 -44.02 28.76
N SER A 237 37.94 -45.02 29.19
CA SER A 237 37.83 -45.66 30.51
C SER A 237 38.21 -44.65 31.60
N GLY A 238 37.85 -44.79 32.88
CA GLY A 238 37.13 -45.82 33.63
C GLY A 238 37.37 -45.57 35.14
N SER A 239 36.88 -46.45 36.03
CA SER A 239 37.12 -46.44 37.50
C SER A 239 36.41 -45.36 38.33
N ALA A 240 35.97 -45.56 39.59
CA ALA A 240 35.44 -46.74 40.33
C ALA A 240 34.92 -46.30 41.73
N GLY A 241 33.88 -46.95 42.27
CA GLY A 241 33.42 -46.82 43.68
C GLY A 241 32.73 -45.49 44.05
N THR A 242 31.84 -45.39 45.04
CA THR A 242 31.22 -46.30 46.04
C THR A 242 29.83 -45.73 46.41
N THR A 243 28.92 -46.27 47.26
CA THR A 243 28.88 -47.40 48.22
C THR A 243 27.61 -48.28 47.97
N SER A 244 26.86 -48.70 49.00
CA SER A 244 25.70 -49.61 48.98
C SER A 244 24.68 -49.25 50.08
N GLY A 245 23.37 -49.53 49.89
CA GLY A 245 22.42 -49.63 51.01
C GLY A 245 20.94 -49.29 50.74
N GLY A 246 20.08 -50.32 50.69
CA GLY A 246 18.61 -50.24 50.93
C GLY A 246 17.73 -49.67 49.78
N THR A 247 16.53 -50.20 49.49
CA THR A 247 15.80 -51.38 50.01
C THR A 247 14.87 -51.92 48.91
N GLU A 248 14.69 -53.24 48.86
CA GLU A 248 13.65 -53.87 48.02
C GLU A 248 12.26 -53.72 48.66
N ALA A 249 11.28 -53.23 47.89
CA ALA A 249 9.87 -53.44 48.17
C ALA A 249 9.05 -53.29 46.87
N GLY A 250 8.30 -54.34 46.50
CA GLY A 250 7.18 -54.23 45.55
C GLY A 250 7.47 -54.50 44.07
N ARG A 251 7.80 -55.75 43.71
CA ARG A 251 7.60 -56.26 42.35
C ARG A 251 6.69 -57.49 42.34
N ALA A 252 5.64 -57.41 41.51
CA ALA A 252 4.88 -58.49 40.87
C ALA A 252 3.96 -59.42 41.70
N ALA A 253 2.65 -59.20 41.54
CA ALA A 253 1.57 -60.18 41.43
C ALA A 253 0.32 -59.47 40.84
N ALA A 254 -0.60 -60.08 40.10
CA ALA A 254 -0.53 -61.26 39.24
C ALA A 254 -1.61 -61.18 38.14
N THR A 255 -1.33 -61.83 37.03
CA THR A 255 -2.02 -61.91 35.73
C THR A 255 -3.43 -62.53 35.75
N THR A 256 -4.38 -61.95 34.99
CA THR A 256 -5.61 -62.58 34.37
C THR A 256 -6.69 -63.17 35.32
N VAL A 257 -7.98 -63.38 34.95
CA VAL A 257 -8.62 -63.85 33.69
C VAL A 257 -10.07 -63.32 33.54
N GLY A 258 -10.48 -62.99 32.30
CA GLY A 258 -11.78 -63.33 31.66
C GLY A 258 -13.10 -62.70 32.19
N GLN A 259 -14.21 -62.68 31.43
CA GLN A 259 -14.47 -63.15 30.05
C GLN A 259 -15.67 -62.36 29.44
N GLN A 260 -16.08 -62.68 28.20
CA GLN A 260 -16.93 -61.84 27.32
C GLN A 260 -18.44 -62.19 27.33
N ALA A 261 -19.23 -61.16 26.97
CA ALA A 261 -20.43 -61.15 26.09
C ALA A 261 -21.67 -62.02 26.38
N GLU A 262 -22.84 -61.37 26.41
CA GLU A 262 -24.03 -61.74 25.62
C GLU A 262 -25.01 -60.54 25.45
N THR A 263 -25.81 -60.58 24.38
CA THR A 263 -26.87 -59.61 23.97
C THR A 263 -28.15 -60.46 23.67
N PRO A 264 -29.34 -59.94 23.29
CA PRO A 264 -29.91 -58.58 23.28
C PRO A 264 -31.36 -58.50 23.84
N SER A 265 -32.01 -57.32 23.81
CA SER A 265 -33.46 -57.14 23.50
C SER A 265 -33.93 -55.68 23.59
N GLY A 266 -34.89 -55.26 22.73
CA GLY A 266 -35.78 -54.10 22.98
C GLY A 266 -35.59 -52.82 22.15
N GLU A 267 -36.09 -52.82 20.90
CA GLU A 267 -36.57 -51.63 20.16
C GLU A 267 -38.13 -51.64 20.16
N PRO A 268 -38.86 -50.65 19.61
CA PRO A 268 -38.69 -49.18 19.68
C PRO A 268 -40.04 -48.43 19.91
N VAL A 269 -40.02 -47.11 20.17
CA VAL A 269 -41.12 -46.11 19.99
C VAL A 269 -40.55 -44.70 20.24
N ASP A 270 -40.98 -43.60 19.63
CA ASP A 270 -41.80 -43.34 18.42
C ASP A 270 -41.46 -41.91 17.92
N ALA A 271 -41.78 -41.57 16.66
CA ALA A 271 -41.60 -40.24 16.09
C ALA A 271 -42.87 -39.39 16.20
N GLY A 272 -42.74 -38.09 16.51
CA GLY A 272 -43.89 -37.17 16.59
C GLY A 272 -43.54 -35.76 16.11
N ALA A 273 -44.13 -35.33 14.99
CA ALA A 273 -43.86 -34.06 14.33
C ALA A 273 -45.08 -33.11 14.33
N VAL A 274 -44.82 -31.80 14.52
CA VAL A 274 -45.69 -30.68 14.11
C VAL A 274 -44.77 -29.44 14.04
N ALA A 275 -44.49 -28.79 12.91
CA ALA A 275 -45.36 -28.21 11.86
C ALA A 275 -46.15 -26.97 12.33
N SER A 276 -45.77 -25.79 11.84
CA SER A 276 -46.70 -24.73 11.44
C SER A 276 -46.03 -23.77 10.45
N ALA A 277 -46.80 -23.24 9.51
CA ALA A 277 -46.38 -22.30 8.48
C ALA A 277 -47.40 -21.16 8.39
N ALA A 278 -46.97 -19.95 8.02
CA ALA A 278 -47.80 -18.96 7.30
C ALA A 278 -47.01 -17.67 7.01
N SER A 279 -46.97 -17.24 5.75
CA SER A 279 -47.73 -16.06 5.29
C SER A 279 -47.36 -15.68 3.85
N ALA A 280 -48.38 -15.47 3.02
CA ALA A 280 -48.26 -14.88 1.68
C ALA A 280 -48.33 -13.34 1.77
N PRO A 281 -48.22 -12.64 0.63
CA PRO A 281 -49.43 -11.94 0.18
C PRO A 281 -49.69 -12.00 -1.34
N ALA A 282 -50.95 -11.80 -1.73
CA ALA A 282 -51.38 -11.61 -3.11
C ALA A 282 -52.45 -10.50 -3.20
N ALA A 283 -52.18 -9.49 -4.02
CA ALA A 283 -53.00 -8.30 -4.36
C ALA A 283 -52.15 -7.44 -5.34
N THR A 284 -52.61 -6.75 -6.40
CA THR A 284 -53.94 -6.54 -7.01
C THR A 284 -53.73 -6.22 -8.51
N GLN A 285 -54.80 -6.34 -9.32
CA GLN A 285 -54.85 -6.04 -10.77
C GLN A 285 -54.57 -4.55 -11.12
N PRO A 286 -54.30 -4.25 -12.41
CA PRO A 286 -54.77 -3.03 -13.06
C PRO A 286 -55.89 -3.33 -14.07
N ALA A 287 -56.83 -2.39 -14.21
CA ALA A 287 -58.02 -2.49 -15.05
C ALA A 287 -57.80 -2.01 -16.50
N GLU A 288 -58.85 -2.18 -17.31
CA GLU A 288 -58.91 -1.91 -18.74
C GLU A 288 -58.69 -0.43 -19.13
N THR A 289 -58.21 -0.20 -20.34
CA THR A 289 -58.56 0.97 -21.14
C THR A 289 -58.54 0.59 -22.61
N GLN A 290 -59.70 0.69 -23.27
CA GLN A 290 -59.82 0.65 -24.73
C GLN A 290 -60.48 1.93 -25.24
N GLN A 291 -60.18 2.22 -26.50
CA GLN A 291 -60.88 3.08 -27.45
C GLN A 291 -60.61 4.59 -27.50
N GLU A 292 -60.46 4.98 -28.77
CA GLU A 292 -60.24 6.28 -29.39
C GLU A 292 -61.49 7.19 -29.28
N GLY A 293 -61.27 8.49 -29.50
CA GLY A 293 -62.30 9.54 -29.52
C GLY A 293 -61.68 10.92 -29.51
#